data_AF-A0A6A0H0S4-F1
#
_entry.id   AF-A0A6A0H0S4-F1
#
_cell.length_a   1.000
_cell.length_b   1.000
_cell.length_c   1.000
_cell.angle_alpha   90.00
_cell.angle_beta   90.00
_cell.angle_gamma   90.00
#
_symmetry.space_group_name_H-M   'P 1'
#
loop_
_entity.id
_entity.type
_entity.pdbx_description
1 polymer ?
#
loop_
_entity_poly.entity_id
_entity_poly.type
_entity_poly.pdbx_seq_one_letter_code
_entity_poly.pdbx_strand_id
1 'polypeptide(L)'
;MTLNSEETRSDDRRLIDIIRKLYLTPASAEPYAFAAASLPSDGQATIVDKFFKQKTHGVFVECGAYDGEFLSNTLFLERFRVWTGLLIEPEPSSFEALKKRHRKALIANSCLSSKPHPSEFVLRQDRALSEILDVKNISYHLETGGTGDVSYKIVQCFPFYSFLLAANITTVDYFSLDVEGQEFNVLKTIPWHQVDIKVRDDAVPDKK
;
A
#
# COMPACT_ATOMS: atom_id res chain seq x y z
N MET A 1 17.78 -1.67 -17.84
CA MET A 1 17.55 -0.87 -16.63
C MET A 1 18.05 -1.68 -15.47
N THR A 2 18.82 -1.08 -14.57
CA THR A 2 19.12 -1.68 -13.26
C THR A 2 18.01 -1.26 -12.32
N LEU A 3 17.19 -2.21 -11.84
CA LEU A 3 15.93 -1.90 -11.14
C LEU A 3 16.13 -0.91 -9.98
N ASN A 4 17.06 -1.23 -9.08
CA ASN A 4 17.33 -0.47 -7.85
C ASN A 4 18.42 0.62 -8.02
N SER A 5 18.67 1.09 -9.26
CA SER A 5 19.56 2.25 -9.48
C SER A 5 18.93 3.53 -8.94
N GLU A 6 19.74 4.39 -8.32
CA GLU A 6 19.30 5.73 -7.87
C GLU A 6 18.90 6.63 -9.06
N GLU A 7 19.35 6.30 -10.27
CA GLU A 7 18.99 6.98 -11.52
C GLU A 7 17.65 6.50 -12.12
N THR A 8 17.08 5.41 -11.61
CA THR A 8 15.80 4.89 -12.12
C THR A 8 14.66 5.81 -11.69
N ARG A 9 14.16 6.61 -12.63
CA ARG A 9 13.02 7.51 -12.42
C ARG A 9 11.74 6.73 -12.10
N SER A 10 10.90 7.32 -11.25
CA SER A 10 9.60 6.76 -10.86
C SER A 10 8.60 6.63 -12.02
N ASP A 11 8.83 7.33 -13.13
CA ASP A 11 8.03 7.27 -14.36
C ASP A 11 8.72 6.54 -15.54
N ASP A 12 9.82 5.81 -15.31
CA ASP A 12 10.46 4.99 -16.37
C ASP A 12 9.47 3.91 -16.85
N ARG A 13 9.22 3.87 -18.16
CA ARG A 13 8.26 2.92 -18.77
C ARG A 13 8.59 1.46 -18.48
N ARG A 14 9.87 1.10 -18.43
CA ARG A 14 10.30 -0.27 -18.12
C ARG A 14 10.04 -0.62 -16.66
N LEU A 15 10.23 0.34 -15.75
CA LEU A 15 9.84 0.18 -14.34
C LEU A 15 8.33 -0.05 -14.21
N ILE A 16 7.53 0.80 -14.85
CA ILE A 16 6.07 0.69 -14.83
C ILE A 16 5.62 -0.66 -15.38
N ASP A 17 6.23 -1.14 -16.47
CA ASP A 17 5.93 -2.46 -17.04
C ASP A 17 6.33 -3.62 -16.12
N ILE A 18 7.45 -3.50 -15.40
CA ILE A 18 7.86 -4.50 -14.40
C ILE A 18 6.84 -4.56 -13.26
N ILE A 19 6.47 -3.42 -12.69
CA ILE A 19 5.48 -3.37 -11.59
C ILE A 19 4.17 -3.98 -12.07
N ARG A 20 3.67 -3.53 -13.22
CA ARG A 20 2.39 -4.00 -13.78
C ARG A 20 2.38 -5.51 -14.04
N LYS A 21 3.46 -6.08 -14.55
CA LYS A 21 3.50 -7.49 -14.96
C LYS A 21 3.86 -8.44 -13.83
N LEU A 22 4.71 -8.02 -12.90
CA LEU A 22 5.32 -8.91 -11.91
C LEU A 22 4.81 -8.66 -10.49
N TYR A 23 4.32 -7.46 -10.18
CA TYR A 23 3.95 -7.08 -8.82
C TYR A 23 2.47 -6.76 -8.65
N LEU A 24 1.74 -6.42 -9.71
CA LEU A 24 0.29 -6.21 -9.64
C LEU A 24 -0.47 -7.50 -9.98
N THR A 25 -1.36 -7.89 -9.07
CA THR A 25 -2.38 -8.91 -9.34
C THR A 25 -3.73 -8.20 -9.57
N PRO A 26 -4.49 -8.58 -10.61
CA PRO A 26 -5.79 -7.98 -10.90
C PRO A 26 -6.81 -8.20 -9.79
N ALA A 27 -7.80 -7.31 -9.71
CA ALA A 27 -8.96 -7.48 -8.83
C ALA A 27 -9.66 -8.82 -9.09
N SER A 28 -10.10 -9.49 -8.02
CA SER A 28 -10.72 -10.80 -8.15
C SER A 28 -12.11 -10.72 -8.76
N ALA A 29 -12.43 -11.60 -9.69
CA ALA A 29 -13.79 -11.81 -10.18
C ALA A 29 -14.62 -12.67 -9.21
N GLU A 30 -13.98 -13.47 -8.36
CA GLU A 30 -14.62 -14.42 -7.45
C GLU A 30 -15.41 -13.73 -6.32
N PRO A 31 -16.48 -14.35 -5.77
CA PRO A 31 -17.16 -13.83 -4.60
C PRO A 31 -16.20 -13.59 -3.43
N TYR A 32 -16.47 -12.56 -2.64
CA TYR A 32 -15.70 -12.27 -1.44
C TYR A 32 -15.63 -13.49 -0.50
N ALA A 33 -14.44 -13.72 0.07
CA ALA A 33 -14.17 -14.85 0.96
C ALA A 33 -13.67 -14.37 2.33
N PHE A 34 -14.57 -13.68 3.05
CA PHE A 34 -14.31 -13.11 4.37
C PHE A 34 -14.58 -14.08 5.52
N ALA A 35 -13.89 -13.89 6.64
CA ALA A 35 -14.27 -14.53 7.90
C ALA A 35 -15.57 -13.88 8.43
N ALA A 36 -16.49 -14.70 8.95
CA ALA A 36 -17.86 -14.25 9.29
C ALA A 36 -17.97 -13.22 10.45
N ALA A 37 -16.86 -12.71 10.98
CA ALA A 37 -16.82 -11.96 12.24
C ALA A 37 -16.07 -10.61 12.19
N SER A 38 -15.58 -10.13 11.04
CA SER A 38 -14.80 -8.89 11.02
C SER A 38 -15.67 -7.63 10.95
N LEU A 39 -15.54 -6.77 11.98
CA LEU A 39 -15.75 -5.34 11.81
C LEU A 39 -14.50 -4.79 11.12
N PRO A 40 -14.62 -4.13 9.96
CA PRO A 40 -13.48 -3.96 9.07
C PRO A 40 -12.36 -3.01 9.56
N SER A 41 -12.53 -2.11 10.55
CA SER A 41 -11.46 -1.10 10.85
C SER A 41 -11.50 -0.40 12.21
N ASP A 42 -12.01 -1.03 13.28
CA ASP A 42 -12.11 -0.40 14.62
C ASP A 42 -12.71 1.04 14.62
N GLY A 43 -13.58 1.34 13.66
CA GLY A 43 -14.25 2.63 13.50
C GLY A 43 -13.61 3.60 12.49
N GLN A 44 -12.37 3.38 12.03
CA GLN A 44 -11.69 4.30 11.11
C GLN A 44 -12.44 4.46 9.78
N ALA A 45 -12.90 3.36 9.17
CA ALA A 45 -13.65 3.44 7.92
C ALA A 45 -14.97 4.22 8.06
N THR A 46 -15.57 4.28 9.25
CA THR A 46 -16.76 5.12 9.49
C THR A 46 -16.41 6.60 9.47
N ILE A 47 -15.24 6.98 10.00
CA ILE A 47 -14.74 8.36 9.97
C ILE A 47 -14.46 8.75 8.52
N VAL A 48 -13.77 7.90 7.78
CA VAL A 48 -13.44 8.12 6.36
C VAL A 48 -14.72 8.25 5.52
N ASP A 49 -15.69 7.36 5.72
CA ASP A 49 -16.99 7.41 5.02
C ASP A 49 -17.72 8.73 5.27
N LYS A 50 -17.73 9.22 6.52
CA LYS A 50 -18.33 10.51 6.87
C LYS A 50 -17.55 11.68 6.26
N PHE A 51 -16.22 11.64 6.29
CA PHE A 51 -15.37 12.69 5.72
C PHE A 51 -15.65 12.87 4.23
N PHE A 52 -15.77 11.77 3.49
CA PHE A 52 -16.13 11.79 2.07
C PHE A 52 -17.65 11.88 1.82
N LYS A 53 -18.45 12.27 2.82
CA LYS A 53 -19.91 12.42 2.69
C LYS A 53 -20.59 11.22 2.05
N GLN A 54 -20.14 10.02 2.40
CA GLN A 54 -20.69 8.76 1.89
C GLN A 54 -20.56 8.62 0.37
N LYS A 55 -19.56 9.28 -0.22
CA LYS A 55 -19.24 9.20 -1.65
C LYS A 55 -19.19 7.76 -2.11
N THR A 56 -19.71 7.51 -3.30
CA THR A 56 -19.62 6.21 -3.98
C THR A 56 -18.63 6.30 -5.13
N HIS A 57 -18.14 5.14 -5.58
CA HIS A 57 -17.24 5.04 -6.74
C HIS A 57 -15.94 5.85 -6.60
N GLY A 58 -15.40 5.93 -5.38
CA GLY A 58 -14.08 6.52 -5.14
C GLY A 58 -12.94 5.54 -5.39
N VAL A 59 -11.72 6.08 -5.42
CA VAL A 59 -10.49 5.30 -5.57
C VAL A 59 -9.65 5.39 -4.30
N PHE A 60 -9.24 4.24 -3.75
CA PHE A 60 -8.32 4.21 -2.61
C PHE A 60 -6.95 3.64 -2.97
N VAL A 61 -5.97 3.95 -2.14
CA VAL A 61 -4.74 3.17 -2.01
C VAL A 61 -4.53 2.86 -0.53
N GLU A 62 -4.32 1.60 -0.18
CA GLU A 62 -4.01 1.14 1.18
C GLU A 62 -2.65 0.47 1.19
N CYS A 63 -1.72 1.01 1.98
CA CYS A 63 -0.41 0.43 2.26
C CYS A 63 -0.45 -0.14 3.67
N GLY A 64 0.06 -1.35 3.84
CA GLY A 64 -0.14 -2.14 5.05
C GLY A 64 -1.47 -2.90 5.01
N ALA A 65 -1.82 -3.48 3.86
CA ALA A 65 -3.12 -4.12 3.67
C ALA A 65 -3.30 -5.45 4.43
N TYR A 66 -2.23 -5.99 4.99
CA TYR A 66 -2.21 -7.19 5.81
C TYR A 66 -2.94 -8.37 5.17
N ASP A 67 -3.92 -8.97 5.85
CA ASP A 67 -4.71 -10.10 5.35
C ASP A 67 -5.90 -9.69 4.48
N GLY A 68 -6.06 -8.39 4.20
CA GLY A 68 -7.13 -7.83 3.38
C GLY A 68 -8.48 -7.70 4.05
N GLU A 69 -8.61 -8.03 5.33
CA GLU A 69 -9.90 -8.04 6.02
C GLU A 69 -9.80 -7.48 7.44
N PHE A 70 -8.91 -8.03 8.24
CA PHE A 70 -8.68 -7.61 9.62
C PHE A 70 -8.12 -6.19 9.62
N LEU A 71 -8.86 -5.27 10.27
CA LEU A 71 -8.53 -3.85 10.39
C LEU A 71 -8.33 -3.09 9.06
N SER A 72 -8.78 -3.63 7.93
CA SER A 72 -8.72 -2.92 6.64
C SER A 72 -9.54 -1.62 6.62
N ASN A 73 -8.84 -0.51 6.39
CA ASN A 73 -9.45 0.82 6.33
C ASN A 73 -10.31 1.03 5.07
N THR A 74 -10.12 0.21 4.04
CA THR A 74 -10.79 0.39 2.75
C THR A 74 -11.89 -0.63 2.47
N LEU A 75 -11.94 -1.75 3.22
CA LEU A 75 -12.88 -2.84 2.94
C LEU A 75 -14.35 -2.39 2.97
N PHE A 76 -14.68 -1.53 3.93
CA PHE A 76 -16.03 -0.96 4.03
C PHE A 76 -16.39 -0.13 2.78
N LEU A 77 -15.48 0.74 2.34
CA LEU A 77 -15.68 1.60 1.16
C LEU A 77 -15.83 0.75 -0.10
N GLU A 78 -15.00 -0.29 -0.24
CA GLU A 78 -15.08 -1.23 -1.36
C GLU A 78 -16.45 -1.93 -1.42
N ARG A 79 -16.91 -2.48 -0.28
CA ARG A 79 -18.14 -3.28 -0.23
C ARG A 79 -19.42 -2.46 -0.32
N PHE A 80 -19.47 -1.33 0.37
CA PHE A 80 -20.72 -0.60 0.59
C PHE A 80 -20.79 0.72 -0.18
N ARG A 81 -19.64 1.24 -0.63
CA ARG A 81 -19.56 2.47 -1.43
C ARG A 81 -19.12 2.23 -2.86
N VAL A 82 -18.87 0.97 -3.25
CA VAL A 82 -18.42 0.62 -4.62
C VAL A 82 -17.09 1.29 -4.96
N TRP A 83 -16.24 1.50 -3.95
CA TRP A 83 -14.89 1.98 -4.21
C TRP A 83 -14.03 0.86 -4.78
N THR A 84 -13.00 1.24 -5.52
CA THR A 84 -11.95 0.32 -5.98
C THR A 84 -10.59 0.95 -5.72
N GLY A 85 -9.49 0.25 -5.99
CA GLY A 85 -8.19 0.78 -5.64
C GLY A 85 -7.05 -0.19 -5.75
N LEU A 86 -6.02 0.08 -4.94
CA LEU A 86 -4.80 -0.70 -4.83
C LEU A 86 -4.50 -1.01 -3.36
N LEU A 87 -4.23 -2.27 -3.05
CA LEU A 87 -3.77 -2.77 -1.76
C LEU A 87 -2.30 -3.18 -1.88
N ILE A 88 -1.44 -2.70 -0.98
CA ILE A 88 -0.01 -2.98 -0.99
C ILE A 88 0.37 -3.66 0.34
N GLU A 89 0.92 -4.86 0.24
CA GLU A 89 1.34 -5.66 1.40
C GLU A 89 2.69 -6.35 1.14
N PRO A 90 3.77 -5.99 1.86
CA PRO A 90 5.09 -6.55 1.61
C PRO A 90 5.28 -7.96 2.15
N GLU A 91 4.61 -8.35 3.24
CA GLU A 91 4.85 -9.63 3.89
C GLU A 91 4.19 -10.77 3.10
N PRO A 92 4.95 -11.76 2.59
CA PRO A 92 4.38 -12.81 1.75
C PRO A 92 3.26 -13.61 2.41
N SER A 93 3.36 -13.92 3.70
CA SER A 93 2.31 -14.69 4.40
C SER A 93 0.99 -13.92 4.50
N SER A 94 1.05 -12.63 4.82
CA SER A 94 -0.09 -11.72 4.83
C SER A 94 -0.67 -11.54 3.43
N PHE A 95 0.18 -11.36 2.42
CA PHE A 95 -0.24 -11.24 1.02
C PHE A 95 -0.94 -12.50 0.49
N GLU A 96 -0.49 -13.69 0.88
CA GLU A 96 -1.21 -14.93 0.56
C GLU A 96 -2.59 -15.00 1.21
N ALA A 97 -2.75 -14.45 2.41
CA ALA A 97 -4.06 -14.33 3.06
C ALA A 97 -4.95 -13.28 2.36
N LEU A 98 -4.40 -12.11 2.03
CA LEU A 98 -5.05 -11.05 1.23
C LEU A 98 -5.64 -11.59 -0.07
N LYS A 99 -4.87 -12.38 -0.82
CA LYS A 99 -5.33 -13.02 -2.06
C LYS A 99 -6.59 -13.85 -1.86
N LYS A 100 -6.65 -14.60 -0.76
CA LYS A 100 -7.78 -15.49 -0.44
C LYS A 100 -9.06 -14.74 -0.07
N ARG A 101 -9.01 -13.44 0.19
CA ARG A 101 -10.20 -12.62 0.48
C ARG A 101 -10.99 -12.21 -0.75
N HIS A 102 -10.40 -12.35 -1.95
CA HIS A 102 -11.01 -11.98 -3.23
C HIS A 102 -11.48 -10.53 -3.27
N ARG A 103 -10.64 -9.61 -2.77
CA ARG A 103 -10.87 -8.16 -2.83
C ARG A 103 -11.12 -7.69 -4.28
N LYS A 104 -11.93 -6.64 -4.42
CA LYS A 104 -12.27 -6.00 -5.72
C LYS A 104 -11.35 -4.83 -6.06
N ALA A 105 -10.12 -4.91 -5.58
CA ALA A 105 -9.04 -3.97 -5.80
C ALA A 105 -7.81 -4.71 -6.36
N LEU A 106 -6.95 -3.98 -7.05
CA LEU A 106 -5.61 -4.46 -7.38
C LEU A 106 -4.86 -4.76 -6.08
N ILE A 107 -3.99 -5.76 -6.11
CA ILE A 107 -3.13 -6.06 -4.96
C ILE A 107 -1.67 -6.16 -5.40
N ALA A 108 -0.75 -5.78 -4.53
CA ALA A 108 0.68 -5.82 -4.78
C ALA A 108 1.47 -6.42 -3.60
N ASN A 109 2.30 -7.43 -3.87
CA ASN A 109 3.23 -7.97 -2.88
C ASN A 109 4.54 -7.20 -2.89
N SER A 110 4.52 -6.03 -2.26
CA SER A 110 5.61 -5.05 -2.29
C SER A 110 5.37 -3.99 -1.21
N CYS A 111 6.22 -2.98 -1.13
CA CYS A 111 6.15 -1.86 -0.20
C CYS A 111 6.35 -0.53 -0.93
N LEU A 112 6.04 0.58 -0.24
CA LEU A 112 6.39 1.90 -0.74
C LEU A 112 7.85 2.24 -0.43
N SER A 113 8.57 2.70 -1.45
CA SER A 113 9.94 3.16 -1.29
C SER A 113 9.96 4.50 -0.55
N SER A 114 10.77 4.59 0.50
CA SER A 114 11.12 5.86 1.14
C SER A 114 12.15 6.68 0.35
N LYS A 115 12.54 6.19 -0.84
CA LYS A 115 13.43 6.84 -1.81
C LYS A 115 12.67 7.16 -3.11
N PRO A 116 13.10 8.16 -3.90
CA PRO A 116 12.42 8.53 -5.15
C PRO A 116 12.60 7.52 -6.30
N HIS A 117 13.29 6.41 -6.05
CA HIS A 117 13.59 5.34 -6.98
C HIS A 117 13.25 3.97 -6.34
N PRO A 118 13.15 2.88 -7.13
CA PRO A 118 12.99 1.52 -6.59
C PRO A 118 14.14 1.17 -5.64
N SER A 119 13.84 0.43 -4.58
CA SER A 119 14.82 0.05 -3.57
C SER A 119 14.38 -1.21 -2.83
N GLU A 120 15.35 -1.95 -2.32
CA GLU A 120 15.14 -3.06 -1.42
C GLU A 120 15.20 -2.58 0.03
N PHE A 121 14.35 -3.14 0.87
CA PHE A 121 14.31 -2.91 2.31
C PHE A 121 14.26 -4.24 3.05
N VAL A 122 14.67 -4.25 4.31
CA VAL A 122 14.52 -5.40 5.19
C VAL A 122 13.23 -5.25 5.98
N LEU A 123 12.32 -6.19 5.75
CA LEU A 123 11.18 -6.43 6.59
C LEU A 123 11.62 -7.25 7.80
N ARG A 124 11.62 -6.65 8.99
CA ARG A 124 11.79 -7.33 10.28
C ARG A 124 10.42 -7.76 10.78
N GLN A 125 10.29 -9.02 11.17
CA GLN A 125 9.07 -9.58 11.72
C GLN A 125 9.32 -10.07 13.14
N ASP A 126 8.48 -9.65 14.08
CA ASP A 126 8.53 -10.07 15.47
C ASP A 126 7.11 -10.46 15.92
N ARG A 127 6.83 -11.77 15.87
CA ARG A 127 5.55 -12.43 16.24
C ARG A 127 4.28 -11.94 15.53
N ALA A 128 3.90 -10.67 15.71
CA ALA A 128 2.74 -10.02 15.11
C ALA A 128 3.00 -8.57 14.65
N LEU A 129 4.23 -8.05 14.82
CA LEU A 129 4.63 -6.73 14.40
C LEU A 129 5.63 -6.83 13.24
N SER A 130 5.45 -5.99 12.23
CA SER A 130 6.37 -5.89 11.10
C SER A 130 6.98 -4.49 11.06
N GLU A 131 8.24 -4.37 10.66
CA GLU A 131 8.94 -3.10 10.54
C GLU A 131 9.80 -3.10 9.26
N ILE A 132 9.84 -1.97 8.54
CA ILE A 132 10.62 -1.82 7.30
C ILE A 132 11.89 -0.98 7.55
N LEU A 133 13.05 -1.64 7.44
CA LEU A 133 14.38 -1.08 7.68
C LEU A 133 15.15 -0.88 6.36
N ASP A 134 15.84 0.25 6.21
CA ASP A 134 16.75 0.46 5.06
C ASP A 134 17.97 -0.45 5.20
N VAL A 135 18.28 -1.20 4.14
CA VAL A 135 19.43 -2.13 4.07
C VAL A 135 20.75 -1.41 4.44
N LYS A 136 20.90 -0.13 4.10
CA LYS A 136 22.11 0.67 4.40
C LYS A 136 22.25 1.03 5.90
N ASN A 137 21.16 1.00 6.67
CA ASN A 137 21.13 1.37 8.09
C ASN A 137 21.18 0.17 9.03
N ILE A 138 21.33 -1.05 8.49
CA ILE A 138 21.59 -2.23 9.30
C ILE A 138 23.06 -2.18 9.70
N SER A 139 23.36 -1.38 10.73
CA SER A 139 24.59 -1.56 11.49
C SER A 139 24.63 -3.03 11.96
N TYR A 140 25.81 -3.64 11.93
CA TYR A 140 26.15 -4.99 12.41
C TYR A 140 25.85 -5.23 13.92
N HIS A 141 24.87 -4.53 14.50
CA HIS A 141 24.19 -4.85 15.76
C HIS A 141 23.00 -5.80 15.52
N LEU A 142 23.16 -6.75 14.58
CA LEU A 142 22.49 -8.04 14.71
C LEU A 142 23.12 -8.73 15.92
N GLU A 143 22.77 -8.25 17.11
CA GLU A 143 23.04 -9.01 18.32
C GLU A 143 22.37 -10.36 18.11
N THR A 144 23.20 -11.38 18.10
CA THR A 144 22.86 -12.80 18.26
C THR A 144 22.27 -13.02 19.65
N GLY A 145 21.18 -12.32 19.97
CA GLY A 145 20.53 -12.24 21.28
C GLY A 145 19.00 -12.23 21.21
N GLY A 146 18.41 -12.42 20.03
CA GLY A 146 16.97 -12.59 19.87
C GLY A 146 16.56 -14.05 20.07
N THR A 147 15.72 -14.32 21.06
CA THR A 147 15.10 -15.63 21.30
C THR A 147 14.23 -16.04 20.10
N GLY A 148 14.75 -16.85 19.18
CA GLY A 148 14.01 -17.78 18.28
C GLY A 148 12.90 -17.27 17.32
N ASP A 149 12.36 -16.06 17.45
CA ASP A 149 11.07 -15.66 16.83
C ASP A 149 11.17 -14.44 15.88
N VAL A 150 12.37 -13.91 15.62
CA VAL A 150 12.54 -12.74 14.74
C VAL A 150 13.00 -13.20 13.34
N SER A 151 12.23 -12.80 12.33
CA SER A 151 12.44 -13.13 10.91
C SER A 151 12.83 -11.86 10.14
N TYR A 152 13.75 -11.99 9.17
CA TYR A 152 14.17 -10.89 8.30
C TYR A 152 14.00 -11.29 6.84
N LYS A 153 13.36 -10.44 6.05
CA LYS A 153 13.17 -10.67 4.61
C LYS A 153 13.52 -9.42 3.82
N ILE A 154 14.20 -9.60 2.69
CA ILE A 154 14.38 -8.51 1.73
C ILE A 154 13.10 -8.40 0.90
N VAL A 155 12.53 -7.20 0.87
CA VAL A 155 11.34 -6.88 0.08
C VAL A 155 11.66 -5.78 -0.91
N GLN A 156 11.14 -5.93 -2.13
CA GLN A 156 11.26 -4.91 -3.16
C GLN A 156 10.19 -3.84 -2.93
N CYS A 157 10.61 -2.58 -2.80
CA CYS A 157 9.72 -1.43 -2.71
C CYS A 157 9.80 -0.56 -3.98
N PHE A 158 8.69 0.13 -4.29
CA PHE A 158 8.61 1.06 -5.42
C PHE A 158 8.09 2.44 -4.99
N PRO A 159 8.46 3.52 -5.68
CA PRO A 159 7.86 4.83 -5.43
C PRO A 159 6.34 4.78 -5.62
N PHE A 160 5.60 5.50 -4.77
CA PHE A 160 4.14 5.55 -4.84
C PHE A 160 3.63 5.94 -6.23
N TYR A 161 4.28 6.92 -6.88
CA TYR A 161 3.92 7.35 -8.22
C TYR A 161 4.04 6.24 -9.27
N SER A 162 5.05 5.37 -9.15
CA SER A 162 5.23 4.24 -10.06
C SER A 162 4.07 3.23 -9.95
N PHE A 163 3.55 3.01 -8.74
CA PHE A 163 2.37 2.17 -8.54
C PHE A 163 1.13 2.76 -9.20
N LEU A 164 0.89 4.07 -9.03
CA LEU A 164 -0.26 4.74 -9.65
C LEU A 164 -0.23 4.61 -11.18
N LEU A 165 0.93 4.85 -11.80
CA LEU A 165 1.11 4.68 -13.24
C LEU A 165 0.95 3.23 -13.70
N ALA A 166 1.47 2.26 -12.92
CA ALA A 166 1.33 0.83 -13.25
C ALA A 166 -0.13 0.35 -13.16
N ALA A 167 -0.86 0.85 -12.16
CA ALA A 167 -2.28 0.55 -11.90
C ALA A 167 -3.24 1.36 -12.78
N ASN A 168 -2.75 2.29 -13.60
CA ASN A 168 -3.55 3.27 -14.35
C ASN A 168 -4.49 4.09 -13.45
N ILE A 169 -4.04 4.43 -12.24
CA ILE A 169 -4.77 5.28 -11.29
C ILE A 169 -4.26 6.71 -11.46
N THR A 170 -5.13 7.63 -11.86
CA THR A 170 -4.79 9.05 -12.06
C THR A 170 -5.17 9.93 -10.87
N THR A 171 -6.13 9.49 -10.07
CA THR A 171 -6.66 10.21 -8.91
C THR A 171 -6.88 9.22 -7.77
N VAL A 172 -6.50 9.61 -6.56
CA VAL A 172 -6.72 8.84 -5.33
C VAL A 172 -7.62 9.66 -4.42
N ASP A 173 -8.80 9.16 -4.09
CA ASP A 173 -9.69 9.79 -3.12
C ASP A 173 -9.21 9.56 -1.69
N TYR A 174 -8.79 8.34 -1.34
CA TYR A 174 -8.33 8.02 0.00
C TYR A 174 -7.01 7.26 -0.03
N PHE A 175 -5.99 7.82 0.63
CA PHE A 175 -4.69 7.17 0.78
C PHE A 175 -4.48 6.76 2.24
N SER A 176 -4.70 5.49 2.56
CA SER A 176 -4.39 4.88 3.85
C SER A 176 -2.92 4.48 3.85
N LEU A 177 -2.10 5.22 4.59
CA LEU A 177 -0.65 5.02 4.66
C LEU A 177 -0.25 4.49 6.04
N ASP A 178 -0.10 3.18 6.12
CA ASP A 178 0.48 2.49 7.28
C ASP A 178 1.71 1.71 6.81
N VAL A 179 2.90 2.26 7.06
CA VAL A 179 4.18 1.68 6.58
C VAL A 179 5.17 1.58 7.73
N GLU A 180 4.66 1.38 8.94
CA GLU A 180 5.42 1.01 10.13
C GLU A 180 6.58 1.99 10.42
N GLY A 181 6.29 3.30 10.39
CA GLY A 181 7.22 4.37 10.78
C GLY A 181 7.95 5.06 9.62
N GLN A 182 7.68 4.67 8.38
CA GLN A 182 8.30 5.27 7.18
C GLN A 182 7.40 6.29 6.47
N GLU A 183 6.25 6.65 7.05
CA GLU A 183 5.19 7.43 6.41
C GLU A 183 5.74 8.76 5.90
N PHE A 184 6.45 9.49 6.76
CA PHE A 184 7.02 10.79 6.43
C PHE A 184 8.07 10.71 5.31
N ASN A 185 8.86 9.64 5.28
CA ASN A 185 9.87 9.48 4.24
C ASN A 185 9.23 9.13 2.90
N VAL A 186 8.20 8.29 2.88
CA VAL A 186 7.39 8.02 1.68
C VAL A 186 6.73 9.31 1.16
N LEU A 187 6.10 10.11 2.03
CA LEU A 187 5.42 11.35 1.61
C LEU A 187 6.38 12.36 0.94
N LYS A 188 7.65 12.38 1.33
CA LYS A 188 8.67 13.24 0.69
C LYS A 188 9.02 12.83 -0.74
N THR A 189 8.79 11.58 -1.12
CA THR A 189 9.12 11.09 -2.47
C THR A 189 8.01 11.33 -3.48
N ILE A 190 6.80 11.67 -3.01
CA ILE A 190 5.64 11.87 -3.88
C ILE A 190 5.84 13.14 -4.71
N PRO A 191 5.80 13.05 -6.05
CA PRO A 191 5.82 14.21 -6.92
C PRO A 191 4.43 14.87 -6.91
N TRP A 192 4.12 15.68 -5.89
CA TRP A 192 2.80 16.28 -5.66
C TRP A 192 2.21 17.08 -6.83
N HIS A 193 3.05 17.51 -7.79
CA HIS A 193 2.61 18.19 -9.01
C HIS A 193 2.11 17.22 -10.10
N GLN A 194 2.30 15.91 -9.93
CA GLN A 194 1.90 14.85 -10.87
C GLN A 194 0.87 13.88 -10.27
N VAL A 195 0.55 14.03 -8.99
CA VAL A 195 -0.34 13.15 -8.25
C VAL A 195 -1.51 13.93 -7.69
N ASP A 196 -2.73 13.52 -8.04
CA ASP A 196 -3.97 14.04 -7.49
C ASP A 196 -4.46 13.14 -6.36
N ILE A 197 -4.05 13.46 -5.12
CA ILE A 197 -4.64 12.87 -3.90
C ILE A 197 -5.66 13.86 -3.35
N LYS A 198 -6.94 13.48 -3.36
CA LYS A 198 -8.02 14.34 -2.89
C LYS A 198 -8.09 14.34 -1.38
N VAL A 199 -7.56 15.40 -0.79
CA VAL A 199 -7.94 15.85 0.56
C VAL A 199 -8.97 16.97 0.38
N ARG A 200 -10.15 16.67 -0.17
CA ARG A 200 -11.19 17.69 -0.36
C ARG A 200 -12.50 17.24 0.24
N ASP A 201 -12.96 18.04 1.21
CA ASP A 201 -14.37 18.20 1.50
C ASP A 201 -14.97 18.94 0.29
N ASP A 202 -15.90 18.32 -0.44
CA ASP A 202 -16.56 18.91 -1.62
C ASP A 202 -17.38 20.19 -1.31
N ALA A 203 -17.27 20.75 -0.10
CA ALA A 203 -17.88 22.01 0.33
C ALA A 203 -17.04 23.27 0.00
N VAL A 204 -15.83 23.14 -0.53
CA VAL A 204 -15.04 24.30 -0.96
C VAL A 204 -15.18 24.49 -2.47
N PRO A 205 -15.89 25.54 -2.95
CA PRO A 205 -16.00 25.80 -4.38
C PRO A 205 -14.62 26.05 -4.97
N ASP A 206 -14.39 25.58 -6.21
CA ASP A 206 -13.16 25.86 -6.93
C ASP A 206 -12.88 27.37 -6.95
N LYS A 207 -11.66 27.74 -6.55
CA LYS A 207 -11.17 29.11 -6.72
C LYS A 207 -11.14 29.39 -8.23
N LYS A 208 -12.05 30.26 -8.68
CA LYS A 208 -11.95 30.95 -9.97
C LYS A 208 -10.68 31.79 -10.03
#